data_AF-A0A1Q7AX40-F1
#
_entry.id   AF-A0A1Q7AX40-F1
#
_cell.length_a   1.000
_cell.length_b   1.000
_cell.length_c   1.000
_cell.angle_alpha   90.00
_cell.angle_beta   90.00
_cell.angle_gamma   90.00
#
_symmetry.space_group_name_H-M   'P 1'
#
loop_
_entity.id
_entity.type
_entity.pdbx_description
1 polymer ?
#
loop_
_entity_poly.entity_id
_entity_poly.type
_entity_poly.pdbx_seq_one_letter_code
_entity_poly.pdbx_strand_id
1 'polypeptide(L)'
;MQIAAVGAEPWPDRPRQRDHEHWQDDEQTTWPAAAWILDARTRAVVWDLRSADTRRESNGLRRFSGSVHLPSGTYEAHYASYPASSISFNGDLKLNLNDIIRLGRRAKYGGPYVETGLYKEFGLKITGPGRVASQEDFAAARSAYTASAIATVVPARNSTARKGFEITRPTRVEVYAIGELSLDDEFDYGWIMNVDTQQRIWSMTYATTDPAGGAAKNRMAHETLELKPGHYVAYFVCDDSHSPDDWNNVPATDPEFWGLTLRVADPTARASVKTFEYEPVPQGQTIVSLIGIHDDEMRSAGFALRRPMDVHIYAIGEGFTDRMADYAWIVDEEQHKRIWSMSYANTEHAGGARKNRVFDGTIHLAPGNYLVYYKSDDSHSYNNWNGAPPAEERYWGVSLFPASRRLNPADVGPFMRTRGAGNDATVAQLTHMGDEEDARTTFQLPQQTRLRVLVIGEGRDGEMFDYGWIEDAAGKTVWEMKYDQTDPAGGSEKNRMFDGVVTLPAGTYALRYRSDGSHSYRDWNADPPDDPESWGISVFRMARP
;
A
#
# COMPACT_ATOMS: atom_id res chain seq x y z
N MET A 1 18.45 -41.15 13.97
CA MET A 1 17.05 -41.64 13.96
C MET A 1 16.83 -42.43 12.68
N GLN A 2 15.95 -43.45 12.69
CA GLN A 2 15.40 -44.03 11.48
C GLN A 2 14.14 -43.24 11.09
N ILE A 3 14.03 -42.87 9.83
CA ILE A 3 12.86 -42.16 9.29
C ILE A 3 12.28 -43.01 8.16
N ALA A 4 10.96 -43.17 8.19
CA ALA A 4 10.18 -43.65 7.06
C ALA A 4 9.11 -42.60 6.75
N ALA A 5 9.07 -42.12 5.51
CA ALA A 5 8.10 -41.11 5.08
C ALA A 5 7.55 -41.45 3.70
N VAL A 6 6.27 -41.19 3.51
CA VAL A 6 5.58 -41.31 2.22
C VAL A 6 4.97 -39.94 1.94
N GLY A 7 5.37 -39.32 0.84
CA GLY A 7 4.80 -38.08 0.34
C GLY A 7 4.28 -38.26 -1.08
N ALA A 8 3.84 -37.17 -1.67
CA ALA A 8 3.30 -37.12 -3.03
C ALA A 8 3.86 -35.91 -3.76
N GLU A 9 4.30 -36.13 -5.00
CA GLU A 9 4.60 -35.06 -5.93
C GLU A 9 3.33 -34.64 -6.69
N PRO A 10 3.34 -33.56 -7.48
CA PRO A 10 2.25 -33.25 -8.40
C PRO A 10 1.98 -34.41 -9.38
N TRP A 11 0.75 -34.95 -9.37
CA TRP A 11 0.39 -36.11 -10.20
C TRP A 11 -1.09 -36.05 -10.65
N PRO A 12 -1.45 -36.61 -11.82
CA PRO A 12 -0.54 -36.95 -12.92
C PRO A 12 0.14 -35.69 -13.47
N ASP A 13 1.23 -35.86 -14.23
CA ASP A 13 1.89 -34.78 -14.98
C ASP A 13 0.91 -34.19 -16.01
N ARG A 14 -0.10 -33.45 -15.55
CA ARG A 14 -1.04 -32.71 -16.37
C ARG A 14 -0.49 -31.30 -16.47
N PRO A 15 -0.12 -30.84 -17.67
CA PRO A 15 0.02 -29.42 -17.91
C PRO A 15 -1.33 -28.79 -17.54
N ARG A 16 -1.38 -28.04 -16.44
CA ARG A 16 -2.55 -27.20 -16.21
C ARG A 16 -2.59 -26.17 -17.34
N GLN A 17 -3.79 -25.84 -17.84
CA GLN A 17 -3.94 -24.77 -18.81
C GLN A 17 -3.49 -23.47 -18.13
N ARG A 18 -2.56 -22.75 -18.75
CA ARG A 18 -2.06 -21.47 -18.27
C ARG A 18 -3.23 -20.49 -18.25
N ASP A 19 -3.68 -20.14 -17.05
CA ASP A 19 -4.50 -18.95 -16.87
C ASP A 19 -3.56 -17.74 -16.93
N HIS A 20 -3.88 -16.76 -17.77
CA HIS A 20 -3.00 -15.61 -17.96
C HIS A 20 -3.02 -14.64 -16.77
N GLU A 21 -4.00 -14.76 -15.85
CA GLU A 21 -4.15 -13.84 -14.71
C GLU A 21 -3.60 -14.37 -13.38
N HIS A 22 -3.49 -15.70 -13.19
CA HIS A 22 -3.17 -16.29 -11.87
C HIS A 22 -2.05 -17.34 -11.90
N TRP A 23 -1.33 -17.47 -13.01
CA TRP A 23 -0.37 -18.55 -13.20
C TRP A 23 1.04 -18.20 -12.72
N GLN A 24 1.54 -18.94 -11.73
CA GLN A 24 2.96 -18.99 -11.42
C GLN A 24 3.54 -20.34 -11.89
N ASP A 25 4.64 -20.28 -12.65
CA ASP A 25 5.28 -21.45 -13.28
C ASP A 25 5.77 -22.51 -12.25
N ASP A 26 5.92 -22.12 -10.98
CA ASP A 26 6.39 -22.95 -9.87
C ASP A 26 5.26 -23.69 -9.12
N GLU A 27 3.98 -23.34 -9.29
CA GLU A 27 2.86 -24.07 -8.68
C GLU A 27 2.82 -25.55 -9.09
N GLN A 28 3.25 -25.85 -10.32
CA GLN A 28 3.37 -27.22 -10.84
C GLN A 28 4.40 -28.08 -10.09
N THR A 29 5.20 -27.48 -9.21
CA THR A 29 6.20 -28.19 -8.41
C THR A 29 5.80 -28.36 -6.94
N THR A 30 4.65 -27.81 -6.52
CA THR A 30 4.20 -27.90 -5.12
C THR A 30 3.76 -29.31 -4.77
N TRP A 31 4.50 -30.00 -3.90
CA TRP A 31 4.16 -31.35 -3.46
C TRP A 31 2.85 -31.36 -2.64
N PRO A 32 1.80 -32.09 -3.07
CA PRO A 32 0.55 -32.18 -2.32
C PRO A 32 0.71 -32.81 -0.94
N ALA A 33 1.77 -33.60 -0.71
CA ALA A 33 2.08 -34.08 0.62
C ALA A 33 3.59 -34.25 0.83
N ALA A 34 4.10 -33.67 1.91
CA ALA A 34 5.51 -33.69 2.25
C ALA A 34 5.74 -33.68 3.76
N ALA A 35 6.90 -34.19 4.16
CA ALA A 35 7.35 -34.25 5.54
C ALA A 35 8.70 -33.53 5.67
N TRP A 36 8.90 -32.84 6.77
CA TRP A 36 10.19 -32.21 7.09
C TRP A 36 10.43 -32.17 8.60
N ILE A 37 11.68 -31.92 8.98
CA ILE A 37 12.10 -31.81 10.38
C ILE A 37 12.84 -30.49 10.55
N LEU A 38 12.41 -29.68 11.52
CA LEU A 38 13.07 -28.48 11.97
C LEU A 38 13.84 -28.73 13.26
N ASP A 39 15.02 -28.14 13.40
CA ASP A 39 15.62 -27.91 14.71
C ASP A 39 14.85 -26.77 15.41
N ALA A 40 14.20 -27.07 16.53
CA ALA A 40 13.29 -26.14 17.19
C ALA A 40 14.01 -24.89 17.76
N ARG A 41 15.32 -25.01 18.03
CA ARG A 41 16.15 -23.95 18.62
C ARG A 41 16.77 -23.03 17.57
N THR A 42 17.08 -23.56 16.38
CA THR A 42 17.71 -22.78 15.31
C THR A 42 16.76 -22.44 14.16
N ARG A 43 15.60 -23.09 14.12
CA ARG A 43 14.61 -23.08 13.02
C ARG A 43 15.15 -23.60 11.68
N ALA A 44 16.33 -24.22 11.68
CA ALA A 44 16.88 -24.81 10.46
C ALA A 44 16.11 -26.08 10.06
N VAL A 45 15.75 -26.19 8.78
CA VAL A 45 15.28 -27.45 8.18
C VAL A 45 16.47 -28.41 8.10
N VAL A 46 16.46 -29.44 8.96
CA VAL A 46 17.56 -30.43 9.06
C VAL A 46 17.28 -31.69 8.22
N TRP A 47 16.04 -31.88 7.78
CA TRP A 47 15.66 -32.92 6.84
C TRP A 47 14.35 -32.54 6.13
N ASP A 48 14.27 -32.78 4.82
CA ASP A 48 13.07 -32.53 4.02
C ASP A 48 12.90 -33.65 2.97
N LEU A 49 11.73 -34.29 2.96
CA LEU A 49 11.40 -35.37 2.03
C LEU A 49 11.60 -34.98 0.57
N ARG A 50 11.35 -33.72 0.21
CA ARG A 50 11.42 -33.20 -1.16
C ARG A 50 12.86 -33.12 -1.68
N SER A 51 13.82 -33.01 -0.75
CA SER A 51 15.27 -32.97 -1.04
C SER A 51 15.97 -34.31 -0.83
N ALA A 52 15.29 -35.27 -0.21
CA ALA A 52 15.86 -36.57 0.12
C ALA A 52 15.90 -37.50 -1.11
N ASP A 53 16.83 -38.45 -1.08
CA ASP A 53 16.85 -39.54 -2.05
C ASP A 53 15.65 -40.47 -1.79
N THR A 54 14.65 -40.38 -2.67
CA THR A 54 13.35 -41.05 -2.52
C THR A 54 13.11 -42.03 -3.66
N ARG A 55 12.48 -43.16 -3.34
CA ARG A 55 11.92 -44.03 -4.37
C ARG A 55 10.64 -43.38 -4.92
N ARG A 56 10.70 -42.96 -6.19
CA ARG A 56 9.54 -42.50 -6.96
C ARG A 56 8.71 -43.70 -7.46
N GLU A 57 7.40 -43.64 -7.29
CA GLU A 57 6.45 -44.62 -7.80
C GLU A 57 5.64 -44.02 -8.97
N SER A 58 5.14 -44.86 -9.88
CA SER A 58 4.43 -44.40 -11.10
C SER A 58 3.09 -43.72 -10.84
N ASN A 59 2.57 -43.83 -9.62
CA ASN A 59 1.35 -43.20 -9.12
C ASN A 59 1.63 -41.86 -8.40
N GLY A 60 2.84 -41.32 -8.54
CA GLY A 60 3.26 -40.06 -7.94
C GLY A 60 3.60 -40.13 -6.44
N LEU A 61 3.61 -41.32 -5.82
CA LEU A 61 4.11 -41.46 -4.45
C LEU A 61 5.63 -41.39 -4.41
N ARG A 62 6.15 -40.81 -3.33
CA ARG A 62 7.57 -40.66 -3.04
C ARG A 62 7.86 -41.25 -1.68
N ARG A 63 8.70 -42.28 -1.61
CA ARG A 63 9.00 -42.99 -0.36
C ARG A 63 10.44 -42.80 0.05
N PHE A 64 10.63 -42.45 1.30
CA PHE A 64 11.92 -42.45 1.98
C PHE A 64 11.93 -43.51 3.08
N SER A 65 13.02 -44.25 3.18
CA SER A 65 13.32 -45.05 4.37
C SER A 65 14.82 -45.06 4.57
N GLY A 66 15.29 -44.50 5.69
CA GLY A 66 16.71 -44.35 5.93
C GLY A 66 17.06 -43.78 7.29
N SER A 67 18.37 -43.74 7.56
CA SER A 67 18.92 -43.16 8.78
C SER A 67 19.24 -41.68 8.57
N VAL A 68 18.76 -40.84 9.48
CA VAL A 68 19.10 -39.41 9.53
C VAL A 68 19.83 -39.12 10.83
N HIS A 69 21.00 -38.48 10.72
CA HIS A 69 21.78 -38.07 11.87
C HIS A 69 21.27 -36.73 12.38
N LEU A 70 20.72 -36.73 13.60
CA LEU A 70 20.27 -35.53 14.30
C LEU A 70 21.15 -35.38 15.55
N PRO A 71 21.89 -34.27 15.71
CA PRO A 71 22.57 -33.96 16.96
C PRO A 71 21.61 -33.95 18.16
N SER A 72 22.16 -33.92 19.38
CA SER A 72 21.31 -33.75 20.57
C SER A 72 20.59 -32.40 20.51
N GLY A 73 19.26 -32.42 20.64
CA GLY A 73 18.42 -31.23 20.51
C GLY A 73 16.94 -31.56 20.56
N THR A 74 16.12 -30.51 20.46
CA THR A 74 14.65 -30.59 20.32
C THR A 74 14.31 -30.32 18.86
N TYR A 75 13.48 -31.18 18.26
CA TYR A 75 13.12 -31.10 16.85
C TYR A 75 11.61 -31.11 16.67
N GLU A 76 11.12 -30.34 15.72
CA GLU A 76 9.72 -30.36 15.28
C GLU A 76 9.63 -31.20 14.01
N ALA A 77 8.82 -32.26 14.06
CA ALA A 77 8.54 -33.10 12.90
C ALA A 77 7.18 -32.70 12.33
N HIS A 78 7.17 -32.27 11.08
CA HIS A 78 6.01 -31.72 10.40
C HIS A 78 5.60 -32.61 9.23
N TYR A 79 4.29 -32.63 8.96
CA TYR A 79 3.71 -33.31 7.81
C TYR A 79 2.54 -32.49 7.29
N ALA A 80 2.58 -32.08 6.03
CA ALA A 80 1.48 -31.40 5.36
C ALA A 80 0.84 -32.31 4.31
N SER A 81 -0.49 -32.23 4.18
CA SER A 81 -1.30 -33.09 3.30
C SER A 81 -2.47 -32.32 2.69
N TYR A 82 -2.34 -31.98 1.42
CA TYR A 82 -3.33 -31.32 0.57
C TYR A 82 -3.67 -32.24 -0.62
N PRO A 83 -4.24 -33.45 -0.38
CA PRO A 83 -4.43 -34.47 -1.42
C PRO A 83 -5.52 -34.11 -2.44
N ALA A 84 -6.42 -33.19 -2.08
CA ALA A 84 -7.50 -32.75 -2.93
C ALA A 84 -7.01 -31.65 -3.87
N SER A 85 -7.19 -31.84 -5.17
CA SER A 85 -6.82 -30.86 -6.20
C SER A 85 -8.03 -30.14 -6.79
N SER A 86 -9.25 -30.51 -6.37
CA SER A 86 -10.49 -29.84 -6.75
C SER A 86 -11.52 -29.92 -5.63
N ILE A 87 -12.37 -28.89 -5.55
CA ILE A 87 -13.51 -28.85 -4.66
C ILE A 87 -14.73 -28.56 -5.53
N SER A 88 -15.77 -29.38 -5.40
CA SER A 88 -17.04 -29.20 -6.10
C SER A 88 -18.19 -29.13 -5.09
N PHE A 89 -19.13 -28.22 -5.32
CA PHE A 89 -20.31 -28.05 -4.49
C PHE A 89 -21.55 -28.52 -5.26
N ASN A 90 -22.45 -29.26 -4.60
CA ASN A 90 -23.73 -29.65 -5.20
C ASN A 90 -24.80 -28.57 -4.94
N GLY A 91 -25.21 -27.84 -5.99
CA GLY A 91 -26.37 -26.93 -6.02
C GLY A 91 -26.10 -25.56 -6.65
N ASP A 92 -27.11 -24.95 -7.30
CA ASP A 92 -27.06 -23.58 -7.82
C ASP A 92 -26.92 -22.57 -6.67
N LEU A 93 -25.83 -21.80 -6.64
CA LEU A 93 -25.54 -20.89 -5.54
C LEU A 93 -24.91 -19.56 -6.00
N LYS A 94 -25.71 -18.50 -5.91
CA LYS A 94 -25.24 -17.16 -5.52
C LYS A 94 -25.10 -17.16 -4.00
N LEU A 95 -23.90 -17.31 -3.42
CA LEU A 95 -23.66 -17.07 -1.98
C LEU A 95 -22.23 -16.56 -1.72
N ASN A 96 -22.09 -15.76 -0.66
CA ASN A 96 -20.89 -15.07 -0.18
C ASN A 96 -20.00 -16.01 0.67
N LEU A 97 -18.69 -15.72 0.74
CA LEU A 97 -17.60 -16.49 1.34
C LEU A 97 -17.90 -17.00 2.77
N ASN A 98 -18.63 -16.23 3.57
CA ASN A 98 -18.99 -16.56 4.96
C ASN A 98 -19.95 -17.77 5.09
N ASP A 99 -20.67 -18.16 4.02
CA ASP A 99 -21.56 -19.32 4.05
C ASP A 99 -20.83 -20.65 3.76
N ILE A 100 -19.60 -20.61 3.24
CA ILE A 100 -18.83 -21.79 2.81
C ILE A 100 -18.35 -22.63 4.01
N ILE A 101 -17.98 -21.98 5.12
CA ILE A 101 -17.45 -22.64 6.32
C ILE A 101 -18.52 -23.50 7.04
N ARG A 102 -19.81 -23.12 6.93
CA ARG A 102 -20.93 -23.90 7.49
C ARG A 102 -21.34 -25.11 6.64
N LEU A 103 -20.69 -25.34 5.49
CA LEU A 103 -21.09 -26.33 4.49
C LEU A 103 -20.14 -27.53 4.33
N GLY A 104 -19.37 -27.88 5.37
CA GLY A 104 -18.49 -29.06 5.36
C GLY A 104 -19.15 -30.41 5.03
N ARG A 105 -20.49 -30.49 4.98
CA ARG A 105 -21.25 -31.68 4.56
C ARG A 105 -21.64 -31.74 3.08
N ARG A 106 -21.36 -30.72 2.26
CA ARG A 106 -21.76 -30.66 0.84
C ARG A 106 -20.61 -30.47 -0.17
N ALA A 107 -19.39 -30.27 0.29
CA ALA A 107 -18.21 -30.21 -0.56
C ALA A 107 -17.74 -31.63 -0.93
N LYS A 108 -17.56 -31.90 -2.23
CA LYS A 108 -16.86 -33.09 -2.73
C LYS A 108 -15.43 -32.68 -3.08
N TYR A 109 -14.49 -33.21 -2.32
CA TYR A 109 -13.06 -33.12 -2.59
C TYR A 109 -12.70 -34.16 -3.65
N GLY A 110 -12.14 -33.69 -4.76
CA GLY A 110 -11.70 -34.51 -5.87
C GLY A 110 -10.20 -34.41 -6.07
N GLY A 111 -9.69 -35.21 -6.98
CA GLY A 111 -8.28 -35.25 -7.30
C GLY A 111 -7.70 -36.64 -7.23
N PRO A 112 -6.59 -36.85 -7.93
CA PRO A 112 -6.08 -38.17 -8.22
C PRO A 112 -5.74 -39.00 -6.97
N TYR A 113 -5.14 -38.38 -5.96
CA TYR A 113 -4.81 -39.07 -4.70
C TYR A 113 -6.03 -39.39 -3.85
N VAL A 114 -7.08 -38.57 -3.92
CA VAL A 114 -8.37 -38.80 -3.22
C VAL A 114 -9.14 -39.93 -3.89
N GLU A 115 -9.30 -39.86 -5.22
CA GLU A 115 -10.06 -40.80 -6.03
C GLU A 115 -9.48 -42.22 -6.00
N THR A 116 -8.15 -42.33 -6.04
CA THR A 116 -7.43 -43.61 -5.96
C THR A 116 -7.30 -44.12 -4.52
N GLY A 117 -7.54 -43.26 -3.52
CA GLY A 117 -7.36 -43.57 -2.09
C GLY A 117 -5.90 -43.61 -1.63
N LEU A 118 -4.94 -43.23 -2.49
CA LEU A 118 -3.50 -43.23 -2.18
C LEU A 118 -3.13 -42.27 -1.04
N TYR A 119 -3.92 -41.23 -0.79
CA TYR A 119 -3.72 -40.32 0.34
C TYR A 119 -3.67 -41.04 1.71
N LYS A 120 -4.22 -42.26 1.81
CA LYS A 120 -4.19 -43.06 3.03
C LYS A 120 -2.81 -43.62 3.36
N GLU A 121 -1.89 -43.62 2.39
CA GLU A 121 -0.52 -44.09 2.57
C GLU A 121 0.43 -42.98 3.03
N PHE A 122 -0.03 -41.73 2.98
CA PHE A 122 0.71 -40.56 3.42
C PHE A 122 1.08 -40.67 4.89
N GLY A 123 2.30 -40.30 5.23
CA GLY A 123 2.70 -40.24 6.63
C GLY A 123 4.19 -40.16 6.87
N LEU A 124 4.52 -39.89 8.13
CA LEU A 124 5.86 -39.82 8.67
C LEU A 124 5.95 -40.71 9.90
N LYS A 125 6.99 -41.53 9.96
CA LYS A 125 7.34 -42.36 11.11
C LYS A 125 8.80 -42.15 11.45
N ILE A 126 9.06 -41.77 12.69
CA ILE A 126 10.41 -41.59 13.23
C ILE A 126 10.60 -42.60 14.36
N THR A 127 11.68 -43.37 14.32
CA THR A 127 12.06 -44.32 15.38
C THR A 127 13.52 -44.17 15.76
N GLY A 128 13.85 -44.35 17.03
CA GLY A 128 15.22 -44.23 17.52
C GLY A 128 15.28 -44.00 19.03
N PRO A 129 16.49 -43.75 19.58
CA PRO A 129 16.73 -43.67 21.02
C PRO A 129 16.24 -42.38 21.70
N GLY A 130 15.49 -41.53 21.00
CA GLY A 130 14.94 -40.28 21.55
C GLY A 130 13.62 -40.47 22.30
N ARG A 131 13.09 -39.38 22.86
CA ARG A 131 11.74 -39.30 23.43
C ARG A 131 10.90 -38.27 22.68
N VAL A 132 9.59 -38.40 22.77
CA VAL A 132 8.67 -37.35 22.32
C VAL A 132 8.91 -36.10 23.16
N ALA A 133 9.06 -34.95 22.50
CA ALA A 133 9.21 -33.65 23.15
C ALA A 133 7.88 -33.22 23.79
N SER A 134 7.94 -32.67 25.00
CA SER A 134 6.80 -32.05 25.67
C SER A 134 6.57 -30.63 25.13
N GLN A 135 5.42 -30.04 25.47
CA GLN A 135 5.17 -28.62 25.18
C GLN A 135 6.21 -27.71 25.85
N GLU A 136 6.73 -28.08 27.03
CA GLU A 136 7.79 -27.34 27.71
C GLU A 136 9.13 -27.42 26.95
N ASP A 137 9.47 -28.57 26.37
CA ASP A 137 10.67 -28.70 25.54
C ASP A 137 10.61 -27.78 24.31
N PHE A 138 9.44 -27.71 23.65
CA PHE A 138 9.22 -26.81 22.53
C PHE A 138 9.26 -25.34 22.96
N ALA A 139 8.58 -24.98 24.04
CA ALA A 139 8.59 -23.62 24.58
C ALA A 139 10.02 -23.18 24.94
N ALA A 140 10.81 -24.05 25.57
CA ALA A 140 12.21 -23.77 25.91
C ALA A 140 13.08 -23.59 24.66
N ALA A 141 12.94 -24.47 23.66
CA ALA A 141 13.70 -24.39 22.42
C ALA A 141 13.36 -23.12 21.61
N ARG A 142 12.07 -22.81 21.46
CA ARG A 142 11.60 -21.59 20.78
C ARG A 142 12.00 -20.32 21.54
N SER A 143 11.94 -20.34 22.87
CA SER A 143 12.44 -19.23 23.69
C SER A 143 13.93 -19.00 23.52
N ALA A 144 14.72 -20.06 23.32
CA ALA A 144 16.15 -19.91 23.04
C ALA A 144 16.40 -19.25 21.68
N TYR A 145 15.55 -19.52 20.68
CA TYR A 145 15.60 -18.84 19.38
C TYR A 145 15.25 -17.35 19.54
N THR A 146 14.16 -17.02 20.23
CA THR A 146 13.68 -15.64 20.41
C THR A 146 14.37 -14.85 21.52
N ALA A 147 15.33 -15.44 22.24
CA ALA A 147 16.04 -14.79 23.34
C ALA A 147 16.74 -13.48 22.93
N SER A 148 17.22 -13.40 21.68
CA SER A 148 17.82 -12.19 21.11
C SER A 148 16.86 -11.35 20.27
N ALA A 149 15.56 -11.68 20.25
CA ALA A 149 14.57 -10.98 19.45
C ALA A 149 14.32 -9.56 19.98
N ILE A 150 14.43 -8.58 19.08
CA ILE A 150 14.13 -7.17 19.35
C ILE A 150 12.74 -6.78 18.87
N ALA A 151 12.20 -7.49 17.88
CA ALA A 151 10.83 -7.36 17.42
C ALA A 151 10.32 -8.71 16.90
N THR A 152 9.08 -9.04 17.21
CA THR A 152 8.31 -10.11 16.57
C THR A 152 6.98 -9.48 16.17
N VAL A 153 6.71 -9.49 14.87
CA VAL A 153 5.59 -8.80 14.25
C VAL A 153 4.79 -9.84 13.48
N VAL A 154 3.65 -10.21 14.05
CA VAL A 154 2.72 -11.20 13.49
C VAL A 154 1.34 -10.54 13.51
N PRO A 155 0.83 -10.06 12.36
CA PRO A 155 -0.50 -9.48 12.26
C PRO A 155 -1.60 -10.54 12.40
N ALA A 156 -2.81 -10.09 12.71
CA ALA A 156 -4.01 -10.88 12.46
C ALA A 156 -4.37 -10.84 10.96
N ARG A 157 -5.27 -11.72 10.53
CA ARG A 157 -5.85 -11.73 9.17
C ARG A 157 -6.38 -10.35 8.76
N ASN A 158 -6.14 -9.93 7.51
CA ASN A 158 -6.55 -8.63 6.96
C ASN A 158 -6.12 -7.43 7.84
N SER A 159 -4.92 -7.48 8.40
CA SER A 159 -4.41 -6.43 9.28
C SER A 159 -2.91 -6.24 9.14
N THR A 160 -2.42 -5.15 9.73
CA THR A 160 -0.99 -4.88 9.81
C THR A 160 -0.55 -4.78 11.26
N ALA A 161 0.58 -5.41 11.57
CA ALA A 161 1.26 -5.27 12.84
C ALA A 161 2.56 -4.51 12.65
N ARG A 162 3.02 -3.85 13.72
CA ARG A 162 4.28 -3.14 13.73
C ARG A 162 4.93 -3.11 15.10
N LYS A 163 6.24 -2.88 15.14
CA LYS A 163 6.98 -2.64 16.40
C LYS A 163 8.14 -1.69 16.21
N GLY A 164 8.21 -0.65 17.04
CA GLY A 164 9.33 0.29 17.09
C GLY A 164 10.50 -0.23 17.93
N PHE A 165 11.73 0.06 17.51
CA PHE A 165 12.95 -0.23 18.25
C PHE A 165 14.06 0.80 18.01
N GLU A 166 14.84 1.09 19.05
CA GLU A 166 15.94 2.06 19.05
C GLU A 166 17.28 1.30 19.04
N ILE A 167 18.13 1.66 18.08
CA ILE A 167 19.52 1.22 18.01
C ILE A 167 20.40 2.36 18.51
N THR A 168 21.24 2.10 19.52
CA THR A 168 22.10 3.12 20.16
C THR A 168 23.56 3.08 19.70
N ARG A 169 23.96 2.00 19.04
CA ARG A 169 25.29 1.76 18.47
C ARG A 169 25.14 0.86 17.24
N PRO A 170 26.08 0.87 16.27
CA PRO A 170 26.06 -0.05 15.16
C PRO A 170 25.81 -1.50 15.61
N THR A 171 24.77 -2.14 15.07
CA THR A 171 24.28 -3.44 15.53
C THR A 171 23.86 -4.31 14.35
N ARG A 172 24.32 -5.56 14.37
CA ARG A 172 23.90 -6.61 13.44
C ARG A 172 22.54 -7.15 13.83
N VAL A 173 21.56 -6.98 12.94
CA VAL A 173 20.19 -7.45 13.12
C VAL A 173 19.88 -8.50 12.07
N GLU A 174 19.65 -9.72 12.53
CA GLU A 174 19.12 -10.82 11.73
C GLU A 174 17.63 -10.58 11.47
N VAL A 175 17.27 -10.62 10.18
CA VAL A 175 15.90 -10.63 9.69
C VAL A 175 15.53 -12.08 9.44
N TYR A 176 14.44 -12.54 10.06
CA TYR A 176 13.81 -13.82 9.76
C TYR A 176 12.33 -13.57 9.48
N ALA A 177 11.94 -13.61 8.21
CA ALA A 177 10.58 -13.31 7.78
C ALA A 177 10.04 -14.41 6.87
N ILE A 178 8.78 -14.79 7.07
CA ILE A 178 8.05 -15.71 6.17
C ILE A 178 6.70 -15.08 5.85
N GLY A 179 6.34 -15.10 4.57
CA GLY A 179 5.12 -14.47 4.05
C GLY A 179 4.70 -15.05 2.70
N GLU A 180 3.73 -14.40 2.06
CA GLU A 180 3.17 -14.75 0.76
C GLU A 180 3.54 -13.68 -0.27
N LEU A 181 4.31 -14.07 -1.29
CA LEU A 181 4.65 -13.19 -2.42
C LEU A 181 4.53 -13.97 -3.73
N SER A 182 4.23 -13.23 -4.79
CA SER A 182 4.33 -13.67 -6.17
C SER A 182 5.32 -12.80 -6.94
N LEU A 183 5.57 -13.13 -8.20
CA LEU A 183 6.40 -12.29 -9.07
C LEU A 183 5.80 -10.87 -9.26
N ASP A 184 4.47 -10.78 -9.29
CA ASP A 184 3.75 -9.57 -9.70
C ASP A 184 3.14 -8.81 -8.51
N ASP A 185 2.93 -9.48 -7.38
CA ASP A 185 2.23 -8.94 -6.21
C ASP A 185 2.80 -9.44 -4.87
N GLU A 186 2.67 -8.58 -3.84
CA GLU A 186 3.08 -8.81 -2.46
C GLU A 186 1.82 -8.87 -1.58
N PHE A 187 1.52 -10.03 -1.00
CA PHE A 187 0.27 -10.27 -0.25
C PHE A 187 0.53 -10.16 1.26
N ASP A 188 1.42 -11.01 1.76
CA ASP A 188 1.84 -11.00 3.16
C ASP A 188 3.35 -10.77 3.25
N TYR A 189 3.75 -9.60 3.72
CA TYR A 189 5.14 -9.19 3.68
C TYR A 189 5.47 -8.13 4.72
N GLY A 190 6.77 -7.93 4.94
CA GLY A 190 7.28 -6.96 5.89
C GLY A 190 8.27 -5.96 5.30
N TRP A 191 8.45 -4.86 6.01
CA TRP A 191 9.50 -3.88 5.74
C TRP A 191 10.02 -3.28 7.05
N ILE A 192 11.20 -2.67 6.99
CA ILE A 192 11.79 -1.90 8.09
C ILE A 192 12.02 -0.49 7.60
N MET A 193 11.53 0.49 8.36
CA MET A 193 11.71 1.90 8.09
C MET A 193 12.58 2.54 9.17
N ASN A 194 13.55 3.37 8.76
CA ASN A 194 14.20 4.31 9.64
C ASN A 194 13.24 5.48 9.90
N VAL A 195 12.78 5.63 11.14
CA VAL A 195 11.81 6.64 11.55
C VAL A 195 12.39 8.05 11.48
N ASP A 196 13.69 8.20 11.74
CA ASP A 196 14.34 9.52 11.76
C ASP A 196 14.49 10.10 10.35
N THR A 197 14.57 9.25 9.33
CA THR A 197 14.75 9.65 7.93
C THR A 197 13.55 9.32 7.03
N GLN A 198 12.56 8.58 7.54
CA GLN A 198 11.41 8.03 6.80
C GLN A 198 11.82 7.17 5.60
N GLN A 199 13.01 6.59 5.63
CA GLN A 199 13.48 5.73 4.54
C GLN A 199 13.21 4.28 4.91
N ARG A 200 12.55 3.58 4.00
CA ARG A 200 12.48 2.12 3.99
C ARG A 200 13.87 1.56 3.72
N ILE A 201 14.46 0.91 4.71
CA ILE A 201 15.84 0.38 4.64
C ILE A 201 15.88 -1.10 4.27
N TRP A 202 14.73 -1.78 4.35
CA TRP A 202 14.58 -3.18 3.98
C TRP A 202 13.12 -3.46 3.63
N SER A 203 12.91 -4.31 2.63
CA SER A 203 11.61 -4.86 2.26
C SER A 203 11.74 -6.30 1.82
N MET A 204 10.76 -7.10 2.23
CA MET A 204 10.56 -8.44 1.73
C MET A 204 9.93 -8.38 0.34
N THR A 205 10.65 -8.84 -0.69
CA THR A 205 10.17 -8.89 -2.08
C THR A 205 10.42 -10.27 -2.66
N TYR A 206 9.71 -10.65 -3.73
CA TYR A 206 9.94 -11.95 -4.37
C TYR A 206 11.39 -12.12 -4.84
N ALA A 207 11.99 -11.06 -5.37
CA ALA A 207 13.35 -11.08 -5.91
C ALA A 207 14.46 -11.18 -4.85
N THR A 208 14.18 -10.79 -3.61
CA THR A 208 15.14 -10.78 -2.49
C THR A 208 14.92 -11.90 -1.48
N THR A 209 13.98 -12.81 -1.74
CA THR A 209 13.61 -13.92 -0.85
C THR A 209 13.90 -15.27 -1.47
N ASP A 210 14.02 -16.28 -0.62
CA ASP A 210 14.09 -17.70 -1.01
C ASP A 210 12.71 -18.39 -0.86
N PRO A 211 12.47 -19.52 -1.53
CA PRO A 211 11.29 -20.35 -1.24
C PRO A 211 11.29 -20.83 0.22
N ALA A 212 10.19 -20.64 0.95
CA ALA A 212 10.05 -21.07 2.35
C ALA A 212 9.57 -22.53 2.50
N GLY A 213 9.46 -23.27 1.39
CA GLY A 213 8.83 -24.58 1.32
C GLY A 213 7.29 -24.50 1.25
N GLY A 214 6.61 -25.65 1.25
CA GLY A 214 5.19 -25.70 0.92
C GLY A 214 4.87 -25.24 -0.51
N ALA A 215 3.80 -24.47 -0.63
CA ALA A 215 3.40 -23.78 -1.86
C ALA A 215 4.43 -22.73 -2.28
N ALA A 216 4.58 -22.50 -3.58
CA ALA A 216 5.66 -21.68 -4.12
C ALA A 216 5.60 -20.19 -3.74
N LYS A 217 4.39 -19.69 -3.49
CA LYS A 217 4.12 -18.36 -2.96
C LYS A 217 4.61 -18.14 -1.52
N ASN A 218 4.91 -19.20 -0.76
CA ASN A 218 5.56 -19.07 0.53
C ASN A 218 7.01 -18.63 0.32
N ARG A 219 7.32 -17.40 0.75
CA ARG A 219 8.67 -16.82 0.64
C ARG A 219 9.29 -16.60 2.00
N MET A 220 10.61 -16.68 2.07
CA MET A 220 11.40 -16.45 3.28
C MET A 220 12.53 -15.45 3.01
N ALA A 221 12.70 -14.50 3.91
CA ALA A 221 13.93 -13.72 4.04
C ALA A 221 14.68 -14.19 5.30
N HIS A 222 15.95 -14.56 5.13
CA HIS A 222 16.85 -14.85 6.24
C HIS A 222 18.21 -14.20 5.97
N GLU A 223 18.38 -12.96 6.45
CA GLU A 223 19.56 -12.14 6.17
C GLU A 223 20.00 -11.33 7.40
N THR A 224 21.15 -10.66 7.33
CA THR A 224 21.64 -9.80 8.42
C THR A 224 21.87 -8.39 7.92
N LEU A 225 21.21 -7.43 8.57
CA LEU A 225 21.36 -6.01 8.34
C LEU A 225 22.35 -5.39 9.34
N GLU A 226 23.14 -4.43 8.87
CA GLU A 226 23.99 -3.59 9.71
C GLU A 226 23.28 -2.26 9.99
N LEU A 227 22.60 -2.16 11.14
CA LEU A 227 21.84 -0.97 11.48
C LEU A 227 22.72 0.05 12.21
N LYS A 228 22.63 1.31 11.79
CA LYS A 228 23.26 2.45 12.45
C LYS A 228 22.44 2.88 13.67
N PRO A 229 22.98 3.73 14.55
CA PRO A 229 22.17 4.34 15.60
C PRO A 229 20.98 5.12 15.01
N GLY A 230 19.80 4.95 15.59
CA GLY A 230 18.55 5.56 15.14
C GLY A 230 17.31 4.84 15.63
N HIS A 231 16.15 5.38 15.29
CA HIS A 231 14.85 4.78 15.57
C HIS A 231 14.34 4.06 14.32
N TYR A 232 13.84 2.85 14.53
CA TYR A 232 13.34 2.00 13.47
C TYR A 232 11.96 1.47 13.82
N VAL A 233 11.18 1.15 12.81
CA VAL A 233 9.92 0.42 12.95
C VAL A 233 9.90 -0.72 11.94
N ALA A 234 9.56 -1.90 12.44
CA ALA A 234 9.30 -3.08 11.64
C ALA A 234 7.80 -3.22 11.42
N TYR A 235 7.40 -3.46 10.17
CA TYR A 235 6.02 -3.72 9.77
C TYR A 235 5.89 -5.13 9.22
N PHE A 236 4.72 -5.73 9.39
CA PHE A 236 4.31 -6.91 8.64
C PHE A 236 2.80 -6.86 8.38
N VAL A 237 2.42 -7.02 7.12
CA VAL A 237 1.04 -6.98 6.63
C VAL A 237 0.55 -8.41 6.40
N CYS A 238 -0.71 -8.66 6.72
CA CYS A 238 -1.43 -9.86 6.34
C CYS A 238 -2.70 -9.48 5.60
N ASP A 239 -2.95 -10.15 4.48
CA ASP A 239 -4.22 -10.09 3.77
C ASP A 239 -5.16 -11.25 4.15
N ASP A 240 -5.97 -11.75 3.22
CA ASP A 240 -7.14 -12.57 3.49
C ASP A 240 -6.81 -14.02 3.84
N SER A 241 -6.04 -14.80 3.06
CA SER A 241 -6.21 -16.28 3.11
C SER A 241 -4.95 -17.15 3.22
N HIS A 242 -3.84 -16.64 3.75
CA HIS A 242 -2.59 -17.43 3.86
C HIS A 242 -1.79 -17.17 5.14
N SER A 243 -2.45 -17.35 6.27
CA SER A 243 -1.87 -17.17 7.61
C SER A 243 -1.89 -18.48 8.41
N PRO A 244 -1.16 -18.58 9.55
CA PRO A 244 -1.08 -19.79 10.37
C PRO A 244 -2.43 -20.43 10.74
N ASP A 245 -3.49 -19.63 10.85
CA ASP A 245 -4.82 -20.07 11.25
C ASP A 245 -5.70 -20.51 10.06
N ASP A 246 -5.35 -20.19 8.81
CA ASP A 246 -6.16 -20.48 7.62
C ASP A 246 -5.32 -20.53 6.33
N TRP A 247 -4.58 -21.63 6.15
CA TRP A 247 -3.77 -21.85 4.96
C TRP A 247 -4.60 -22.33 3.77
N ASN A 248 -4.73 -21.51 2.73
CA ASN A 248 -5.37 -21.91 1.47
C ASN A 248 -4.54 -22.91 0.61
N ASN A 249 -3.30 -23.21 0.97
CA ASN A 249 -2.42 -24.17 0.29
C ASN A 249 -1.37 -24.76 1.26
N VAL A 250 -0.47 -25.64 0.80
CA VAL A 250 0.58 -26.27 1.62
C VAL A 250 1.41 -25.18 2.34
N PRO A 251 1.49 -25.21 3.68
CA PRO A 251 2.14 -24.16 4.46
C PRO A 251 3.66 -24.14 4.28
N ALA A 252 4.29 -23.01 4.59
CA ALA A 252 5.73 -22.89 4.72
C ALA A 252 6.31 -23.94 5.68
N THR A 253 7.62 -24.19 5.59
CA THR A 253 8.30 -25.16 6.47
C THR A 253 8.36 -24.72 7.93
N ASP A 254 8.24 -23.43 8.22
CA ASP A 254 8.20 -22.91 9.59
C ASP A 254 6.94 -22.04 9.83
N PRO A 255 5.74 -22.64 9.86
CA PRO A 255 4.49 -21.89 9.94
C PRO A 255 4.32 -21.14 11.28
N GLU A 256 5.04 -21.57 12.32
CA GLU A 256 4.99 -20.97 13.66
C GLU A 256 5.76 -19.65 13.76
N PHE A 257 6.63 -19.36 12.79
CA PHE A 257 7.38 -18.11 12.66
C PHE A 257 7.00 -17.33 11.40
N TRP A 258 5.80 -17.59 10.87
CA TRP A 258 5.19 -16.73 9.88
C TRP A 258 5.04 -15.30 10.41
N GLY A 259 5.26 -14.31 9.55
CA GLY A 259 5.45 -12.92 9.95
C GLY A 259 6.92 -12.52 9.93
N LEU A 260 7.30 -11.55 10.79
CA LEU A 260 8.65 -11.02 10.86
C LEU A 260 9.21 -11.10 12.28
N THR A 261 10.38 -11.72 12.41
CA THR A 261 11.17 -11.73 13.63
C THR A 261 12.53 -11.08 13.38
N LEU A 262 12.84 -10.03 14.14
CA LEU A 262 14.13 -9.36 14.14
C LEU A 262 14.90 -9.76 15.39
N ARG A 263 16.14 -10.21 15.21
CA ARG A 263 17.02 -10.68 16.29
C ARG A 263 18.36 -9.98 16.21
N VAL A 264 18.98 -9.66 17.33
CA VAL A 264 20.39 -9.23 17.29
C VAL A 264 21.29 -10.46 17.14
N ALA A 265 22.27 -10.38 16.25
CA ALA A 265 23.20 -11.49 15.98
C ALA A 265 24.10 -11.78 17.21
N ASP A 266 24.43 -10.75 17.99
CA ASP A 266 25.07 -10.86 19.30
C ASP A 266 24.01 -10.74 20.41
N PRO A 267 23.66 -11.83 21.11
CA PRO A 267 22.65 -11.80 22.18
C PRO A 267 22.94 -10.79 23.28
N THR A 268 24.21 -10.44 23.54
CA THR A 268 24.56 -9.44 24.55
C THR A 268 24.16 -8.02 24.14
N ALA A 269 24.09 -7.75 22.82
CA ALA A 269 23.61 -6.48 22.28
C ALA A 269 22.12 -6.25 22.51
N ARG A 270 21.35 -7.30 22.84
CA ARG A 270 19.90 -7.21 23.05
C ARG A 270 19.55 -6.23 24.16
N ALA A 271 20.38 -6.16 25.21
CA ALA A 271 20.20 -5.25 26.34
C ALA A 271 20.35 -3.76 25.97
N SER A 272 21.00 -3.46 24.84
CA SER A 272 21.17 -2.08 24.34
C SER A 272 20.10 -1.64 23.34
N VAL A 273 19.14 -2.51 23.00
CA VAL A 273 18.02 -2.20 22.11
C VAL A 273 16.74 -2.02 22.94
N LYS A 274 16.12 -0.85 22.81
CA LYS A 274 14.86 -0.51 23.48
C LYS A 274 13.72 -0.56 22.49
N THR A 275 12.60 -1.16 22.86
CA THR A 275 11.39 -1.14 22.03
C THR A 275 10.49 0.02 22.43
N PHE A 276 9.69 0.51 21.48
CA PHE A 276 8.72 1.56 21.71
C PHE A 276 7.49 1.37 20.80
N GLU A 277 6.39 2.03 21.16
CA GLU A 277 5.19 2.08 20.33
C GLU A 277 5.35 3.17 19.27
N TYR A 278 5.27 2.78 17.99
CA TYR A 278 5.45 3.70 16.87
C TYR A 278 4.13 4.31 16.42
N GLU A 279 4.16 5.63 16.26
CA GLU A 279 3.05 6.46 15.81
C GLU A 279 3.52 7.38 14.68
N PRO A 280 3.08 7.18 13.42
CA PRO A 280 3.54 8.00 12.30
C PRO A 280 3.18 9.48 12.46
N VAL A 281 1.99 9.78 12.98
CA VAL A 281 1.52 11.14 13.21
C VAL A 281 1.59 11.50 14.71
N PRO A 282 2.47 12.44 15.12
CA PRO A 282 2.67 12.75 16.53
C PRO A 282 1.41 13.36 17.17
N GLN A 283 0.88 12.68 18.19
CA GLN A 283 -0.37 13.05 18.85
C GLN A 283 -0.33 14.48 19.39
N GLY A 284 -1.33 15.29 19.03
CA GLY A 284 -1.47 16.68 19.47
C GLY A 284 -0.45 17.65 18.87
N GLN A 285 0.33 17.23 17.87
CA GLN A 285 1.33 18.05 17.20
C GLN A 285 0.94 18.41 15.75
N THR A 286 -0.28 18.09 15.34
CA THR A 286 -0.78 18.37 13.99
C THR A 286 -1.19 19.83 13.81
N ILE A 287 -0.85 20.37 12.65
CA ILE A 287 -1.31 21.66 12.12
C ILE A 287 -2.68 21.47 11.48
N VAL A 288 -2.81 20.42 10.65
CA VAL A 288 -4.05 19.98 10.00
C VAL A 288 -4.15 18.47 10.14
N SER A 289 -5.37 17.97 10.34
CA SER A 289 -5.68 16.54 10.37
C SER A 289 -7.03 16.31 9.70
N LEU A 290 -7.02 15.84 8.47
CA LEU A 290 -8.18 15.45 7.68
C LEU A 290 -8.11 13.93 7.48
N ILE A 291 -8.42 13.18 8.54
CA ILE A 291 -8.32 11.71 8.55
C ILE A 291 -9.69 11.07 8.79
N GLY A 292 -9.79 9.77 8.54
CA GLY A 292 -11.06 9.06 8.61
C GLY A 292 -12.02 9.57 7.55
N ILE A 293 -11.51 9.66 6.32
CA ILE A 293 -12.27 10.07 5.14
C ILE A 293 -13.10 8.88 4.65
N HIS A 294 -14.40 9.07 4.45
CA HIS A 294 -15.32 8.07 3.87
C HIS A 294 -15.49 8.27 2.36
N ASP A 295 -16.32 7.45 1.72
CA ASP A 295 -16.64 7.54 0.29
C ASP A 295 -17.27 8.91 -0.05
N ASP A 296 -17.01 9.41 -1.27
CA ASP A 296 -17.54 10.65 -1.85
C ASP A 296 -17.30 11.92 -1.01
N GLU A 297 -16.22 11.93 -0.23
CA GLU A 297 -15.92 13.04 0.67
C GLU A 297 -14.89 14.01 0.11
N MET A 298 -15.17 15.29 0.27
CA MET A 298 -14.23 16.38 0.02
C MET A 298 -14.09 17.21 1.30
N ARG A 299 -12.95 17.09 1.98
CA ARG A 299 -12.64 17.86 3.20
C ARG A 299 -11.55 18.88 2.94
N SER A 300 -11.61 19.99 3.64
CA SER A 300 -10.56 21.00 3.61
C SER A 300 -10.34 21.67 4.96
N ALA A 301 -9.12 22.13 5.19
CA ALA A 301 -8.77 22.95 6.34
C ALA A 301 -7.69 23.96 5.96
N GLY A 302 -7.86 25.20 6.42
CA GLY A 302 -6.87 26.24 6.24
C GLY A 302 -6.02 26.47 7.49
N PHE A 303 -4.79 26.95 7.29
CA PHE A 303 -3.92 27.42 8.37
C PHE A 303 -3.07 28.60 7.89
N ALA A 304 -2.57 29.39 8.85
CA ALA A 304 -1.61 30.45 8.56
C ALA A 304 -0.26 30.12 9.20
N LEU A 305 0.84 30.24 8.45
CA LEU A 305 2.19 30.22 8.99
C LEU A 305 2.68 31.65 9.24
N ARG A 306 3.16 31.90 10.46
CA ARG A 306 3.70 33.20 10.86
C ARG A 306 5.19 33.35 10.56
N ARG A 307 5.87 32.22 10.34
CA ARG A 307 7.29 32.14 9.99
C ARG A 307 7.51 30.94 9.05
N PRO A 308 8.62 30.91 8.28
CA PRO A 308 8.92 29.76 7.44
C PRO A 308 9.03 28.49 8.30
N MET A 309 8.54 27.37 7.77
CA MET A 309 8.49 26.09 8.48
C MET A 309 8.64 24.93 7.50
N ASP A 310 9.46 23.96 7.88
CA ASP A 310 9.43 22.64 7.25
C ASP A 310 8.24 21.86 7.80
N VAL A 311 7.29 21.56 6.93
CA VAL A 311 6.05 20.86 7.24
C VAL A 311 6.16 19.44 6.71
N HIS A 312 5.97 18.50 7.62
CA HIS A 312 5.83 17.10 7.34
C HIS A 312 4.39 16.79 6.93
N ILE A 313 4.23 16.04 5.84
CA ILE A 313 2.96 15.57 5.30
C ILE A 313 2.96 14.05 5.40
N TYR A 314 1.94 13.54 6.09
CA TYR A 314 1.60 12.13 6.12
C TYR A 314 0.22 11.96 5.48
N ALA A 315 0.17 11.47 4.25
CA ALA A 315 -1.07 11.32 3.48
C ALA A 315 -1.20 9.88 2.97
N ILE A 316 -2.35 9.25 3.21
CA ILE A 316 -2.69 7.92 2.68
C ILE A 316 -3.93 8.06 1.82
N GLY A 317 -3.92 7.44 0.66
CA GLY A 317 -5.05 7.40 -0.26
C GLY A 317 -4.93 6.26 -1.27
N GLU A 318 -5.79 6.28 -2.29
CA GLU A 318 -5.92 5.26 -3.32
C GLU A 318 -5.34 5.77 -4.63
N GLY A 319 -4.51 4.97 -5.27
CA GLY A 319 -3.91 5.33 -6.54
C GLY A 319 -3.54 4.16 -7.43
N PHE A 320 -3.57 4.44 -8.72
CA PHE A 320 -3.18 3.60 -9.82
C PHE A 320 -2.00 4.25 -10.55
N THR A 321 -1.26 3.49 -11.36
CA THR A 321 -0.01 3.95 -11.97
C THR A 321 -0.13 5.29 -12.71
N ASP A 322 -1.31 5.56 -13.29
CA ASP A 322 -1.66 6.74 -14.08
C ASP A 322 -2.38 7.84 -13.28
N ARG A 323 -3.01 7.54 -12.14
CA ARG A 323 -3.87 8.50 -11.43
C ARG A 323 -4.02 8.23 -9.93
N MET A 324 -4.44 9.24 -9.19
CA MET A 324 -4.93 9.08 -7.82
C MET A 324 -6.46 9.15 -7.81
N ALA A 325 -7.09 8.29 -7.04
CA ALA A 325 -8.53 8.32 -6.77
C ALA A 325 -8.80 9.09 -5.46
N ASP A 326 -8.13 8.69 -4.38
CA ASP A 326 -8.17 9.40 -3.10
C ASP A 326 -6.83 10.07 -2.85
N TYR A 327 -6.83 11.39 -2.64
CA TYR A 327 -5.59 12.13 -2.50
C TYR A 327 -5.75 13.52 -1.87
N ALA A 328 -4.62 14.04 -1.42
CA ALA A 328 -4.49 15.37 -0.86
C ALA A 328 -3.71 16.33 -1.75
N TRP A 329 -3.98 17.62 -1.60
CA TRP A 329 -3.14 18.68 -2.14
C TRP A 329 -3.14 19.91 -1.22
N ILE A 330 -2.14 20.78 -1.40
CA ILE A 330 -1.97 22.03 -0.65
C ILE A 330 -1.93 23.20 -1.63
N VAL A 331 -2.70 24.24 -1.31
CA VAL A 331 -2.78 25.49 -2.07
C VAL A 331 -2.20 26.63 -1.24
N ASP A 332 -1.33 27.43 -1.84
CA ASP A 332 -0.98 28.77 -1.35
C ASP A 332 -2.14 29.71 -1.66
N GLU A 333 -2.78 30.26 -0.63
CA GLU A 333 -3.96 31.10 -0.79
C GLU A 333 -3.64 32.47 -1.42
N GLU A 334 -2.44 33.00 -1.24
CA GLU A 334 -2.10 34.30 -1.82
C GLU A 334 -1.95 34.20 -3.35
N GLN A 335 -1.38 33.11 -3.82
CA GLN A 335 -1.15 32.85 -5.24
C GLN A 335 -2.25 31.99 -5.88
N HIS A 336 -3.19 31.46 -5.07
CA HIS A 336 -4.12 30.38 -5.42
C HIS A 336 -3.46 29.23 -6.17
N LYS A 337 -2.18 28.97 -5.86
CA LYS A 337 -1.37 27.99 -6.58
C LYS A 337 -1.29 26.70 -5.79
N ARG A 338 -1.52 25.57 -6.45
CA ARG A 338 -1.21 24.24 -5.89
C ARG A 338 0.32 24.12 -5.76
N ILE A 339 0.79 24.04 -4.52
CA ILE A 339 2.23 23.98 -4.20
C ILE A 339 2.70 22.57 -3.86
N TRP A 340 1.76 21.66 -3.59
CA TRP A 340 2.01 20.24 -3.42
C TRP A 340 0.75 19.44 -3.76
N SER A 341 0.92 18.26 -4.35
CA SER A 341 -0.14 17.29 -4.62
C SER A 341 0.41 15.89 -4.39
N MET A 342 -0.39 15.03 -3.75
CA MET A 342 -0.11 13.60 -3.75
C MET A 342 -0.35 13.05 -5.16
N SER A 343 0.57 12.21 -5.62
CA SER A 343 0.50 11.54 -6.92
C SER A 343 1.05 10.13 -6.82
N TYR A 344 0.68 9.24 -7.74
CA TYR A 344 1.22 7.88 -7.71
C TYR A 344 2.75 7.87 -7.74
N ALA A 345 3.36 8.74 -8.55
CA ALA A 345 4.80 8.84 -8.73
C ALA A 345 5.58 9.33 -7.50
N ASN A 346 4.94 10.06 -6.57
CA ASN A 346 5.59 10.55 -5.36
C ASN A 346 5.22 9.76 -4.09
N THR A 347 4.49 8.65 -4.23
CA THR A 347 4.04 7.81 -3.12
C THR A 347 4.72 6.45 -3.12
N GLU A 348 4.69 5.79 -1.97
CA GLU A 348 5.02 4.37 -1.83
C GLU A 348 3.75 3.53 -1.61
N HIS A 349 3.88 2.21 -1.72
CA HIS A 349 2.81 1.29 -1.35
C HIS A 349 2.60 1.31 0.18
N ALA A 350 1.36 1.52 0.62
CA ALA A 350 1.01 1.72 2.03
C ALA A 350 0.67 0.43 2.80
N GLY A 351 0.90 -0.74 2.19
CA GLY A 351 0.46 -2.04 2.72
C GLY A 351 -0.98 -2.38 2.31
N GLY A 352 -1.40 -3.62 2.50
CA GLY A 352 -2.72 -4.11 2.08
C GLY A 352 -2.85 -4.20 0.56
N ALA A 353 -4.01 -3.80 0.03
CA ALA A 353 -4.29 -3.83 -1.40
C ALA A 353 -3.32 -2.95 -2.22
N ARG A 354 -2.95 -3.42 -3.43
CA ARG A 354 -2.00 -2.78 -4.38
C ARG A 354 -2.21 -1.28 -4.60
N LYS A 355 -3.47 -0.83 -4.50
CA LYS A 355 -3.90 0.55 -4.74
C LYS A 355 -3.68 1.49 -3.55
N ASN A 356 -3.33 0.97 -2.38
CA ASN A 356 -3.03 1.75 -1.19
C ASN A 356 -1.70 2.50 -1.36
N ARG A 357 -1.76 3.83 -1.33
CA ARG A 357 -0.61 4.73 -1.50
C ARG A 357 -0.38 5.57 -0.27
N VAL A 358 0.89 5.83 0.05
CA VAL A 358 1.28 6.73 1.13
C VAL A 358 2.34 7.72 0.66
N PHE A 359 2.16 8.99 1.01
CA PHE A 359 3.20 10.00 1.01
C PHE A 359 3.60 10.26 2.47
N ASP A 360 4.88 10.07 2.77
CA ASP A 360 5.48 10.37 4.07
C ASP A 360 6.74 11.22 3.83
N GLY A 361 6.59 12.55 3.84
CA GLY A 361 7.66 13.45 3.41
C GLY A 361 7.50 14.89 3.88
N THR A 362 8.55 15.70 3.71
CA THR A 362 8.61 17.10 4.17
C THR A 362 8.64 18.08 3.00
N ILE A 363 7.93 19.20 3.13
CA ILE A 363 8.03 20.36 2.24
C ILE A 363 8.37 21.63 3.04
N HIS A 364 9.05 22.58 2.40
CA HIS A 364 9.31 23.89 3.00
C HIS A 364 8.19 24.87 2.64
N LEU A 365 7.56 25.47 3.64
CA LEU A 365 6.54 26.51 3.46
C LEU A 365 7.03 27.86 3.99
N ALA A 366 6.80 28.91 3.20
CA ALA A 366 7.02 30.29 3.60
C ALA A 366 5.95 30.76 4.62
N PRO A 367 6.09 31.93 5.25
CA PRO A 367 4.97 32.57 5.95
C PRO A 367 3.85 32.86 4.95
N GLY A 368 2.62 32.51 5.30
CA GLY A 368 1.50 32.61 4.36
C GLY A 368 0.24 31.95 4.88
N ASN A 369 -0.81 31.96 4.06
CA ASN A 369 -2.05 31.23 4.30
C ASN A 369 -2.13 30.06 3.33
N TYR A 370 -2.50 28.89 3.85
CA TYR A 370 -2.52 27.65 3.09
C TYR A 370 -3.85 26.93 3.29
N LEU A 371 -4.35 26.32 2.23
CA LEU A 371 -5.49 25.42 2.25
C LEU A 371 -5.02 24.00 1.94
N VAL A 372 -5.39 23.07 2.80
CA VAL A 372 -5.20 21.63 2.59
C VAL A 372 -6.53 21.05 2.18
N TYR A 373 -6.51 20.23 1.15
CA TYR A 373 -7.66 19.48 0.66
C TYR A 373 -7.39 17.99 0.71
N TYR A 374 -8.44 17.22 0.85
CA TYR A 374 -8.46 15.79 0.60
C TYR A 374 -9.78 15.44 -0.09
N LYS A 375 -9.70 14.64 -1.15
CA LYS A 375 -10.84 14.06 -1.86
C LYS A 375 -10.76 12.53 -1.82
N SER A 376 -11.90 11.86 -1.68
CA SER A 376 -12.08 10.44 -1.96
C SER A 376 -13.10 10.19 -3.08
N ASP A 377 -13.03 9.01 -3.70
CA ASP A 377 -14.02 8.48 -4.63
C ASP A 377 -15.10 7.63 -3.93
N ASP A 378 -15.86 6.84 -4.68
CA ASP A 378 -17.00 6.08 -4.19
C ASP A 378 -16.64 4.70 -3.61
N SER A 379 -15.35 4.40 -3.41
CA SER A 379 -14.90 3.09 -2.96
C SER A 379 -13.65 3.11 -2.07
N HIS A 380 -13.52 2.09 -1.22
CA HIS A 380 -12.28 1.80 -0.47
C HIS A 380 -11.80 2.92 0.47
N SER A 381 -12.71 3.34 1.33
CA SER A 381 -12.46 4.41 2.30
C SER A 381 -12.36 3.90 3.74
N TYR A 382 -12.14 4.82 4.67
CA TYR A 382 -12.01 4.50 6.08
C TYR A 382 -13.22 3.72 6.62
N ASN A 383 -12.95 2.53 7.18
CA ASN A 383 -13.93 1.56 7.68
C ASN A 383 -14.89 0.98 6.61
N ASN A 384 -14.65 1.20 5.32
CA ASN A 384 -15.41 0.63 4.21
C ASN A 384 -14.50 0.16 3.06
N TRP A 385 -13.58 -0.75 3.39
CA TRP A 385 -12.56 -1.24 2.45
C TRP A 385 -13.13 -2.27 1.47
N ASN A 386 -12.83 -2.11 0.17
CA ASN A 386 -13.15 -3.12 -0.85
C ASN A 386 -11.96 -4.07 -1.14
N GLY A 387 -10.81 -3.82 -0.51
CA GLY A 387 -9.65 -4.71 -0.44
C GLY A 387 -8.98 -4.63 0.93
N ALA A 388 -7.82 -5.28 1.11
CA ALA A 388 -7.08 -5.21 2.38
C ALA A 388 -6.71 -3.74 2.71
N PRO A 389 -6.92 -3.28 3.97
CA PRO A 389 -6.67 -1.90 4.36
C PRO A 389 -5.17 -1.57 4.38
N PRO A 390 -4.79 -0.29 4.26
CA PRO A 390 -3.39 0.12 4.41
C PRO A 390 -2.90 -0.08 5.84
N ALA A 391 -1.58 -0.16 6.00
CA ALA A 391 -0.91 -0.45 7.26
C ALA A 391 -1.24 0.50 8.42
N GLU A 392 -1.60 1.74 8.07
CA GLU A 392 -1.89 2.82 8.99
C GLU A 392 -3.29 3.37 8.71
N GLU A 393 -4.26 2.47 8.49
CA GLU A 393 -5.66 2.70 8.09
C GLU A 393 -6.39 3.86 8.77
N ARG A 394 -6.15 4.11 10.06
CA ARG A 394 -6.74 5.25 10.79
C ARG A 394 -6.36 6.62 10.22
N TYR A 395 -5.29 6.67 9.43
CA TYR A 395 -4.77 7.89 8.80
C TYR A 395 -5.17 8.02 7.34
N TRP A 396 -6.11 7.21 6.83
CA TRP A 396 -6.74 7.45 5.51
C TRP A 396 -7.23 8.89 5.45
N GLY A 397 -6.63 9.69 4.56
CA GLY A 397 -6.63 11.13 4.71
C GLY A 397 -5.24 11.77 4.69
N VAL A 398 -5.15 12.98 5.25
CA VAL A 398 -3.90 13.75 5.33
C VAL A 398 -3.70 14.39 6.70
N SER A 399 -2.48 14.31 7.20
CA SER A 399 -2.01 15.01 8.39
C SER A 399 -0.79 15.86 8.08
N LEU A 400 -0.81 17.13 8.50
CA LEU A 400 0.34 18.03 8.46
C LEU A 400 0.84 18.30 9.87
N PHE A 401 2.14 18.24 10.09
CA PHE A 401 2.79 18.60 11.36
C PHE A 401 4.19 19.14 11.09
N PRO A 402 4.83 19.88 12.02
CA PRO A 402 6.20 20.34 11.79
C PRO A 402 7.15 19.16 11.61
N ALA A 403 8.14 19.26 10.72
CA ALA A 403 9.16 18.23 10.52
C ALA A 403 9.95 17.89 11.81
N SER A 404 10.03 18.84 12.75
CA SER A 404 10.56 18.62 14.10
C SER A 404 9.70 17.70 14.99
N ARG A 405 8.49 17.34 14.53
CA ARG A 405 7.44 16.63 15.25
C ARG A 405 6.96 17.33 16.54
N ARG A 406 7.32 18.61 16.70
CA ARG A 406 6.94 19.44 17.85
C ARG A 406 6.34 20.74 17.38
N LEU A 407 5.04 20.89 17.59
CA LEU A 407 4.30 22.10 17.28
C LEU A 407 4.51 23.14 18.36
N ASN A 408 4.98 24.31 17.94
CA ASN A 408 4.87 25.53 18.72
C ASN A 408 3.63 26.29 18.22
N PRO A 409 2.54 26.37 19.02
CA PRO A 409 1.29 27.00 18.61
C PRO A 409 1.45 28.48 18.23
N ALA A 410 2.51 29.16 18.69
CA ALA A 410 2.75 30.55 18.34
C ALA A 410 3.15 30.77 16.88
N ASP A 411 3.51 29.70 16.15
CA ASP A 411 3.96 29.78 14.76
C ASP A 411 2.83 29.57 13.75
N VAL A 412 1.71 29.01 14.23
CA VAL A 412 0.53 28.71 13.43
C VAL A 412 -0.62 29.59 13.90
N GLY A 413 -1.29 30.24 12.95
CA GLY A 413 -2.49 31.01 13.18
C GLY A 413 -3.72 30.34 12.56
N PRO A 414 -4.93 30.78 12.95
CA PRO A 414 -6.12 30.45 12.18
C PRO A 414 -5.93 30.91 10.73
N PHE A 415 -6.52 30.18 9.80
CA PHE A 415 -6.59 30.60 8.41
C PHE A 415 -7.11 32.03 8.31
N MET A 416 -6.29 32.94 7.80
CA MET A 416 -6.70 34.30 7.52
C MET A 416 -7.10 34.34 6.07
N ARG A 417 -8.41 34.17 5.80
CA ARG A 417 -8.95 34.69 4.54
C ARG A 417 -8.56 36.16 4.50
N THR A 418 -7.76 36.56 3.52
CA THR A 418 -7.44 37.95 3.22
C THR A 418 -8.74 38.74 3.37
N ARG A 419 -8.80 39.60 4.39
CA ARG A 419 -10.07 40.10 4.92
C ARG A 419 -10.87 40.82 3.83
N GLY A 420 -11.94 40.15 3.42
CA GLY A 420 -13.12 40.71 2.80
C GLY A 420 -14.23 39.67 2.93
N ALA A 421 -15.17 39.86 3.85
CA ALA A 421 -16.41 39.10 3.81
C ALA A 421 -17.14 39.46 2.51
N GLY A 422 -17.19 38.52 1.56
CA GLY A 422 -17.89 38.68 0.29
C GLY A 422 -16.98 38.53 -0.93
N ASN A 423 -16.77 37.27 -1.32
CA ASN A 423 -16.55 36.77 -2.67
C ASN A 423 -15.27 37.23 -3.39
N ASP A 424 -14.52 36.24 -3.89
CA ASP A 424 -14.07 36.24 -5.28
C ASP A 424 -15.26 36.69 -6.14
N ALA A 425 -15.41 38.00 -6.33
CA ALA A 425 -16.52 38.53 -7.08
C ALA A 425 -16.26 38.12 -8.53
N THR A 426 -17.05 37.18 -9.04
CA THR A 426 -16.98 36.75 -10.44
C THR A 426 -17.00 38.00 -11.31
N VAL A 427 -15.87 38.25 -11.97
CA VAL A 427 -15.69 39.34 -12.92
C VAL A 427 -16.26 38.94 -14.26
N ALA A 428 -15.98 37.70 -14.66
CA ALA A 428 -16.49 37.06 -15.85
C ALA A 428 -16.34 35.54 -15.69
N GLN A 429 -17.23 34.77 -16.30
CA GLN A 429 -17.11 33.32 -16.38
C GLN A 429 -17.74 32.81 -17.67
N LEU A 430 -17.18 31.71 -18.18
CA LEU A 430 -17.65 30.89 -19.28
C LEU A 430 -17.51 29.45 -18.79
N THR A 431 -18.49 28.97 -18.03
CA THR A 431 -18.54 27.62 -17.43
C THR A 431 -19.58 26.76 -18.14
N HIS A 432 -19.58 25.45 -17.89
CA HIS A 432 -20.50 24.50 -18.53
C HIS A 432 -20.34 24.45 -20.05
N MET A 433 -19.10 24.59 -20.53
CA MET A 433 -18.79 24.57 -21.96
C MET A 433 -19.05 23.17 -22.53
N GLY A 434 -19.82 23.11 -23.63
CA GLY A 434 -20.09 21.90 -24.38
C GLY A 434 -19.06 21.65 -25.48
N ASP A 435 -19.40 20.77 -26.40
CA ASP A 435 -18.57 20.45 -27.57
C ASP A 435 -18.54 21.59 -28.60
N GLU A 436 -17.38 21.77 -29.26
CA GLU A 436 -17.14 22.71 -30.37
C GLU A 436 -17.48 24.19 -30.06
N GLU A 437 -17.34 24.62 -28.80
CA GLU A 437 -17.64 25.99 -28.39
C GLU A 437 -16.50 26.96 -28.76
N ASP A 438 -16.85 28.19 -29.16
CA ASP A 438 -15.96 29.37 -29.19
C ASP A 438 -16.65 30.49 -28.42
N ALA A 439 -16.52 30.43 -27.11
CA ALA A 439 -17.24 31.27 -26.17
C ALA A 439 -16.48 32.56 -25.87
N ARG A 440 -17.25 33.65 -25.67
CA ARG A 440 -16.71 34.97 -25.38
C ARG A 440 -17.61 35.77 -24.45
N THR A 441 -17.01 36.41 -23.46
CA THR A 441 -17.65 37.46 -22.66
C THR A 441 -16.68 38.61 -22.39
N THR A 442 -17.16 39.80 -22.07
CA THR A 442 -16.32 40.97 -21.83
C THR A 442 -16.41 41.44 -20.38
N PHE A 443 -15.32 42.01 -19.88
CA PHE A 443 -15.28 42.61 -18.56
C PHE A 443 -14.40 43.85 -18.54
N GLN A 444 -14.62 44.70 -17.53
CA GLN A 444 -13.90 45.95 -17.36
C GLN A 444 -13.22 46.01 -15.99
N LEU A 445 -11.97 46.47 -15.99
CA LEU A 445 -11.20 46.74 -14.80
C LEU A 445 -10.97 48.25 -14.69
N PRO A 446 -11.53 48.94 -13.68
CA PRO A 446 -11.37 50.39 -13.55
C PRO A 446 -9.96 50.81 -13.11
N GLN A 447 -9.16 49.87 -12.64
CA GLN A 447 -7.79 50.06 -12.15
C GLN A 447 -7.01 48.76 -12.30
N GLN A 448 -5.70 48.83 -12.11
CA GLN A 448 -4.87 47.63 -12.01
C GLN A 448 -5.41 46.69 -10.93
N THR A 449 -5.67 45.45 -11.30
CA THR A 449 -6.39 44.48 -10.45
C THR A 449 -5.67 43.13 -10.50
N ARG A 450 -5.51 42.50 -9.33
CA ARG A 450 -5.14 41.08 -9.20
C ARG A 450 -6.39 40.24 -9.40
N LEU A 451 -6.31 39.28 -10.30
CA LEU A 451 -7.41 38.40 -10.66
C LEU A 451 -6.99 36.96 -10.44
N ARG A 452 -7.84 36.17 -9.79
CA ARG A 452 -7.73 34.71 -9.81
C ARG A 452 -8.37 34.23 -11.10
N VAL A 453 -7.69 33.34 -11.81
CA VAL A 453 -8.17 32.70 -13.03
C VAL A 453 -8.21 31.21 -12.76
N LEU A 454 -9.40 30.64 -12.80
CA LEU A 454 -9.64 29.20 -12.77
C LEU A 454 -10.05 28.77 -14.17
N VAL A 455 -9.32 27.84 -14.77
CA VAL A 455 -9.65 27.22 -16.05
C VAL A 455 -9.55 25.72 -15.91
N ILE A 456 -10.57 25.00 -16.36
CA ILE A 456 -10.52 23.55 -16.51
C ILE A 456 -10.84 23.23 -17.96
N GLY A 457 -10.00 22.39 -18.58
CA GLY A 457 -10.16 21.96 -19.96
C GLY A 457 -9.37 20.69 -20.28
N GLU A 458 -9.42 20.24 -21.52
CA GLU A 458 -8.79 19.02 -22.00
C GLU A 458 -7.41 19.32 -22.61
N GLY A 459 -6.41 18.52 -22.27
CA GLY A 459 -5.10 18.56 -22.90
C GLY A 459 -4.35 17.24 -22.81
N ARG A 460 -3.52 16.93 -23.81
CA ARG A 460 -2.71 15.72 -23.86
C ARG A 460 -1.42 15.99 -24.64
N ASP A 461 -0.35 15.26 -24.31
CA ASP A 461 0.91 15.23 -25.07
C ASP A 461 1.55 16.61 -25.31
N GLY A 462 1.37 17.55 -24.37
CA GLY A 462 1.91 18.91 -24.45
C GLY A 462 0.98 19.93 -25.11
N GLU A 463 -0.19 19.52 -25.58
CA GLU A 463 -1.16 20.37 -26.27
C GLU A 463 -2.45 20.52 -25.46
N MET A 464 -3.12 21.67 -25.63
CA MET A 464 -4.45 21.94 -25.07
C MET A 464 -5.49 21.88 -26.19
N PHE A 465 -6.57 21.12 -25.97
CA PHE A 465 -7.72 21.01 -26.87
C PHE A 465 -8.83 21.94 -26.42
N ASP A 466 -9.18 21.88 -25.12
CA ASP A 466 -10.10 22.82 -24.51
C ASP A 466 -9.36 23.74 -23.55
N TYR A 467 -9.48 25.05 -23.75
CA TYR A 467 -8.73 26.01 -22.95
C TYR A 467 -9.27 27.42 -23.04
N GLY A 468 -8.89 28.24 -22.05
CA GLY A 468 -9.26 29.64 -21.94
C GLY A 468 -8.09 30.61 -22.11
N TRP A 469 -8.42 31.82 -22.55
CA TRP A 469 -7.46 32.94 -22.64
C TRP A 469 -8.15 34.29 -22.42
N ILE A 470 -7.33 35.33 -22.22
CA ILE A 470 -7.78 36.71 -22.02
C ILE A 470 -7.17 37.60 -23.10
N GLU A 471 -8.00 38.39 -23.77
CA GLU A 471 -7.61 39.38 -24.77
C GLU A 471 -7.80 40.80 -24.22
N ASP A 472 -6.90 41.72 -24.58
CA ASP A 472 -7.10 43.16 -24.36
C ASP A 472 -8.07 43.78 -25.37
N ALA A 473 -8.36 45.07 -25.22
CA ALA A 473 -9.28 45.80 -26.12
C ALA A 473 -8.80 45.85 -27.58
N ALA A 474 -7.52 45.62 -27.87
CA ALA A 474 -6.97 45.54 -29.22
C ALA A 474 -7.06 44.12 -29.80
N GLY A 475 -7.59 43.16 -29.05
CA GLY A 475 -7.68 41.75 -29.44
C GLY A 475 -6.36 40.99 -29.25
N LYS A 476 -5.39 41.55 -28.51
CA LYS A 476 -4.13 40.86 -28.22
C LYS A 476 -4.30 39.96 -27.00
N THR A 477 -3.92 38.70 -27.12
CA THR A 477 -3.83 37.77 -25.99
C THR A 477 -2.82 38.27 -24.94
N VAL A 478 -3.30 38.53 -23.73
CA VAL A 478 -2.50 38.98 -22.59
C VAL A 478 -2.25 37.88 -21.56
N TRP A 479 -3.05 36.81 -21.61
CA TRP A 479 -2.86 35.59 -20.83
C TRP A 479 -3.56 34.42 -21.54
N GLU A 480 -2.99 33.21 -21.46
CA GLU A 480 -3.51 31.99 -22.09
C GLU A 480 -3.12 30.78 -21.26
N MET A 481 -4.04 29.82 -21.10
CA MET A 481 -3.77 28.52 -20.49
C MET A 481 -2.87 27.67 -21.40
N LYS A 482 -1.78 27.14 -20.83
CA LYS A 482 -0.82 26.28 -21.54
C LYS A 482 -0.63 24.97 -20.82
N TYR A 483 -0.48 23.88 -21.57
CA TYR A 483 -0.38 22.53 -21.01
C TYR A 483 0.70 22.41 -19.93
N ASP A 484 1.90 22.93 -20.19
CA ASP A 484 3.06 22.92 -19.28
C ASP A 484 2.89 23.80 -18.03
N GLN A 485 1.81 24.58 -17.96
CA GLN A 485 1.44 25.45 -16.85
C GLN A 485 0.18 24.96 -16.11
N THR A 486 -0.28 23.74 -16.40
CA THR A 486 -1.49 23.16 -15.80
C THR A 486 -1.16 22.02 -14.84
N ASP A 487 -2.04 21.84 -13.86
CA ASP A 487 -2.11 20.67 -13.01
C ASP A 487 -3.18 19.68 -13.53
N PRO A 488 -3.12 18.39 -13.17
CA PRO A 488 -4.25 17.48 -13.34
C PRO A 488 -5.48 17.99 -12.57
N ALA A 489 -6.65 17.95 -13.21
CA ALA A 489 -7.93 18.41 -12.65
C ALA A 489 -8.78 17.30 -12.03
N GLY A 490 -8.24 16.07 -11.90
CA GLY A 490 -8.94 14.89 -11.41
C GLY A 490 -9.62 14.07 -12.52
N GLY A 491 -10.06 12.86 -12.19
CA GLY A 491 -10.60 11.90 -13.16
C GLY A 491 -9.55 11.47 -14.18
N SER A 492 -9.83 11.66 -15.47
CA SER A 492 -8.92 11.32 -16.57
C SER A 492 -7.66 12.18 -16.61
N GLU A 493 -6.53 11.61 -17.05
CA GLU A 493 -5.22 12.28 -17.19
C GLU A 493 -5.27 13.56 -18.05
N LYS A 494 -6.21 13.61 -18.99
CA LYS A 494 -6.41 14.70 -19.94
C LYS A 494 -7.15 15.89 -19.35
N ASN A 495 -7.74 15.74 -18.17
CA ASN A 495 -8.37 16.84 -17.47
C ASN A 495 -7.28 17.73 -16.88
N ARG A 496 -7.15 18.95 -17.40
CA ARG A 496 -6.13 19.92 -17.03
C ARG A 496 -6.77 21.12 -16.36
N MET A 497 -6.10 21.67 -15.36
CA MET A 497 -6.55 22.85 -14.65
C MET A 497 -5.42 23.87 -14.51
N PHE A 498 -5.76 25.13 -14.70
CA PHE A 498 -4.99 26.25 -14.19
C PHE A 498 -5.82 26.94 -13.11
N ASP A 499 -5.29 27.07 -11.90
CA ASP A 499 -5.83 27.94 -10.86
C ASP A 499 -4.68 28.83 -10.36
N GLY A 500 -4.79 30.14 -10.58
CA GLY A 500 -3.70 31.03 -10.27
C GLY A 500 -4.01 32.50 -10.47
N VAL A 501 -3.05 33.35 -10.13
CA VAL A 501 -3.24 34.80 -10.08
C VAL A 501 -2.54 35.52 -11.23
N VAL A 502 -3.28 36.36 -11.93
CA VAL A 502 -2.78 37.29 -12.95
C VAL A 502 -3.02 38.74 -12.52
N THR A 503 -2.16 39.65 -12.95
CA THR A 503 -2.37 41.09 -12.71
C THR A 503 -2.55 41.82 -14.03
N LEU A 504 -3.73 42.43 -14.20
CA LEU A 504 -4.07 43.17 -15.40
C LEU A 504 -4.21 44.68 -15.09
N PRO A 505 -3.70 45.57 -15.96
CA PRO A 505 -3.95 47.01 -15.86
C PRO A 505 -5.44 47.38 -15.96
N ALA A 506 -5.76 48.65 -15.70
CA ALA A 506 -7.07 49.18 -16.01
C ALA A 506 -7.37 49.04 -17.51
N GLY A 507 -8.56 48.58 -17.87
CA GLY A 507 -8.92 48.36 -19.27
C GLY A 507 -10.18 47.53 -19.47
N THR A 508 -10.53 47.36 -20.74
CA THR A 508 -11.58 46.44 -21.20
C THR A 508 -10.92 45.19 -21.75
N TYR A 509 -11.43 44.03 -21.36
CA TYR A 509 -10.90 42.73 -21.73
C TYR A 509 -12.01 41.83 -22.27
N ALA A 510 -11.62 40.84 -23.08
CA ALA A 510 -12.47 39.72 -23.44
C ALA A 510 -11.93 38.44 -22.81
N LEU A 511 -12.81 37.72 -22.10
CA LEU A 511 -12.58 36.36 -21.67
C LEU A 511 -13.02 35.41 -22.80
N ARG A 512 -12.17 34.44 -23.12
CA ARG A 512 -12.39 33.49 -24.22
C ARG A 512 -12.21 32.06 -23.73
N TYR A 513 -12.98 31.15 -24.30
CA TYR A 513 -12.82 29.72 -24.11
C TYR A 513 -13.13 29.00 -25.42
N ARG A 514 -12.38 27.96 -25.73
CA ARG A 514 -12.64 27.09 -26.87
C ARG A 514 -12.60 25.63 -26.43
N SER A 515 -13.48 24.81 -26.99
CA SER A 515 -13.49 23.35 -26.82
C SER A 515 -13.51 22.61 -28.16
N ASP A 516 -13.07 21.36 -28.14
CA ASP A 516 -13.28 20.39 -29.21
C ASP A 516 -14.53 19.52 -28.96
N GLY A 517 -14.68 18.40 -29.65
CA GLY A 517 -15.95 17.68 -29.77
C GLY A 517 -16.06 16.35 -29.02
N SER A 518 -15.24 16.06 -28.01
CA SER A 518 -15.27 14.71 -27.40
C SER A 518 -15.27 14.63 -25.88
N HIS A 519 -15.03 15.72 -25.15
CA HIS A 519 -14.94 15.69 -23.70
C HIS A 519 -15.37 17.02 -23.09
N SER A 520 -16.67 17.15 -22.83
CA SER A 520 -17.24 18.41 -22.38
C SER A 520 -18.28 18.25 -21.27
N TYR A 521 -18.78 19.37 -20.77
CA TYR A 521 -19.71 19.37 -19.64
C TYR A 521 -20.96 18.54 -19.93
N ARG A 522 -21.16 17.48 -19.13
CA ARG A 522 -22.23 16.46 -19.23
C ARG A 522 -22.10 15.47 -20.38
N ASP A 523 -21.03 15.52 -21.17
CA ASP A 523 -20.75 14.55 -22.23
C ASP A 523 -19.26 14.13 -22.20
N TRP A 524 -18.91 13.39 -21.14
CA TRP A 524 -17.54 12.98 -20.87
C TRP A 524 -17.25 11.62 -21.52
N ASN A 525 -16.29 11.55 -22.44
CA ASN A 525 -15.81 10.26 -22.98
C ASN A 525 -14.85 9.50 -22.03
N ALA A 526 -14.56 10.04 -20.84
CA ALA A 526 -13.72 9.45 -19.79
C ALA A 526 -14.14 10.02 -18.42
N ASP A 527 -13.49 9.60 -17.32
CA ASP A 527 -13.82 10.11 -15.99
C ASP A 527 -13.71 11.64 -15.92
N PRO A 528 -14.74 12.35 -15.41
CA PRO A 528 -14.80 13.80 -15.40
C PRO A 528 -13.79 14.42 -14.42
N PRO A 529 -13.47 15.72 -14.55
CA PRO A 529 -12.67 16.44 -13.55
C PRO A 529 -13.38 16.48 -12.19
N ASP A 530 -12.63 16.80 -11.14
CA ASP A 530 -13.13 16.87 -9.77
C ASP A 530 -14.20 17.97 -9.58
N ASP A 531 -14.14 19.04 -10.39
CA ASP A 531 -15.13 20.12 -10.44
C ASP A 531 -15.67 20.29 -11.86
N PRO A 532 -16.58 19.40 -12.31
CA PRO A 532 -17.12 19.45 -13.67
C PRO A 532 -17.96 20.70 -13.93
N GLU A 533 -18.53 21.31 -12.88
CA GLU A 533 -19.31 22.54 -12.99
C GLU A 533 -18.46 23.74 -13.41
N SER A 534 -17.14 23.67 -13.19
CA SER A 534 -16.17 24.69 -13.59
C SER A 534 -15.52 24.43 -14.96
N TRP A 535 -15.94 23.40 -15.73
CA TRP A 535 -15.43 23.17 -17.09
C TRP A 535 -15.62 24.41 -17.96
N GLY A 536 -14.52 25.02 -18.39
CA GLY A 536 -14.53 26.41 -18.83
C GLY A 536 -13.50 27.29 -18.13
N ILE A 537 -13.77 28.60 -18.11
CA ILE A 537 -12.90 29.62 -17.50
C ILE A 537 -13.71 30.59 -16.62
N SER A 538 -13.22 30.84 -15.41
CA SER A 538 -13.76 31.82 -14.48
C SER A 538 -12.67 32.78 -14.00
N VAL A 539 -13.02 34.06 -13.95
CA VAL A 539 -12.14 35.14 -13.48
C VAL A 539 -12.78 35.80 -12.28
N PHE A 540 -12.03 35.86 -11.19
CA PHE A 540 -12.48 36.42 -9.93
C PHE A 540 -11.62 37.60 -9.51
N ARG A 541 -12.25 38.62 -8.94
CA ARG A 541 -11.52 39.72 -8.33
C ARG A 541 -11.02 39.27 -6.96
N MET A 542 -9.70 39.28 -6.79
CA MET A 542 -9.12 39.06 -5.46
C MET A 542 -9.29 40.31 -4.59
N ALA A 543 -9.55 40.09 -3.30
CA ALA A 543 -9.49 41.17 -2.32
C ALA A 543 -8.08 41.79 -2.31
N ARG A 544 -7.99 43.12 -2.12
CA ARG A 544 -6.69 43.77 -1.94
C ARG A 544 -6.03 43.20 -0.66
N PRO A 545 -4.71 42.92 -0.68
CA PRO A 545 -3.99 42.48 0.51
C PRO A 545 -4.09 43.49 1.66
#